data_AF-A0A2T2S4N9-F1
#
_entry.id   AF-A0A2T2S4N9-F1
#
_cell.length_a   1.000
_cell.length_b   1.000
_cell.length_c   1.000
_cell.angle_alpha   90.00
_cell.angle_beta   90.00
_cell.angle_gamma   90.00
#
_symmetry.space_group_name_H-M   'P 1'
#
loop_
_entity.id
_entity.type
_entity.pdbx_description
1 polymer ?
#
loop_
_entity_poly.entity_id
_entity_poly.type
_entity_poly.pdbx_seq_one_letter_code
_entity_poly.pdbx_strand_id
1 'polypeptide(L)' 'MPSMQHAPAKVNLGLHVLRERTDGDHDVETVLHRIDWADTITAAPA' A
#
# COMPACT_ATOMS: atom_id res chain seq x y z
N MET A 1 -12.60 1.80 -25.34
CA MET A 1 -11.14 1.57 -25.30
C MET A 1 -10.76 1.20 -23.89
N PRO A 2 -9.87 0.21 -23.68
CA PRO A 2 -9.43 -0.12 -22.34
C PRO A 2 -8.71 1.09 -21.69
N SER A 3 -8.97 1.32 -20.42
CA SER A 3 -8.24 2.33 -19.64
C SER A 3 -7.00 1.70 -19.01
N MET A 4 -5.92 2.47 -18.92
CA MET A 4 -4.68 2.05 -18.27
C MET A 4 -4.38 2.99 -17.11
N GLN A 5 -3.95 2.41 -15.97
CA GLN A 5 -3.61 3.16 -14.76
C GLN A 5 -2.36 2.56 -14.10
N HIS A 6 -1.53 3.40 -13.51
CA HIS A 6 -0.41 2.96 -12.67
C HIS A 6 -0.88 2.76 -11.23
N ALA A 7 -0.49 1.64 -10.61
CA ALA A 7 -0.71 1.33 -9.20
C ALA A 7 0.65 1.36 -8.48
N PRO A 8 1.06 2.52 -7.93
CA PRO A 8 2.39 2.69 -7.38
C PRO A 8 2.58 1.93 -6.07
N ALA A 9 3.76 1.35 -5.90
CA ALA A 9 4.20 0.73 -4.67
C ALA A 9 4.46 1.78 -3.57
N LYS A 10 4.57 1.29 -2.34
CA LYS A 10 5.03 2.08 -1.21
C LYS A 10 6.12 1.35 -0.46
N VAL A 11 6.94 2.13 0.23
CA VAL A 11 7.86 1.65 1.26
C VAL A 11 7.49 2.30 2.59
N ASN A 12 7.70 1.58 3.69
CA ASN A 12 7.68 2.16 5.02
C ASN A 12 9.09 2.69 5.30
N LEU A 13 9.26 4.01 5.48
CA LEU A 13 10.58 4.58 5.79
C LEU A 13 11.05 4.24 7.22
N GLY A 14 10.12 3.78 8.04
CA GLY A 14 10.32 3.18 9.35
C GLY A 14 9.01 2.52 9.78
N LEU A 15 9.09 1.49 10.60
CA LEU A 15 7.93 0.78 11.15
C LEU A 15 8.20 0.45 12.61
N HIS A 16 7.33 0.93 13.50
CA HIS A 16 7.36 0.63 14.92
C HIS A 16 6.06 -0.06 15.31
N VAL A 17 6.17 -1.27 15.85
CA VAL A 17 5.03 -2.01 16.42
C VAL A 17 4.91 -1.61 17.88
N LEU A 18 3.80 -0.98 18.25
CA LEU A 18 3.62 -0.41 19.59
C LEU A 18 3.10 -1.44 20.59
N ARG A 19 2.10 -2.23 20.17
CA ARG A 19 1.52 -3.32 20.96
C ARG A 19 0.69 -4.28 20.10
N GLU A 20 0.51 -5.49 20.61
CA GLU A 20 -0.55 -6.40 20.19
C GLU A 20 -1.85 -6.07 20.94
N ARG A 21 -2.97 -6.12 20.25
CA ARG A 21 -4.32 -5.88 20.76
C ARG A 21 -4.98 -7.20 21.17
N THR A 22 -6.09 -7.11 21.89
CA THR A 22 -6.85 -8.29 22.35
C THR A 22 -7.50 -9.09 21.20
N ASP A 23 -7.59 -8.52 20.01
CA ASP A 23 -8.10 -9.16 18.80
C ASP A 23 -6.99 -9.76 17.91
N GLY A 24 -5.71 -9.68 18.32
CA GLY A 24 -4.57 -10.25 17.60
C GLY A 24 -3.95 -9.30 16.55
N ASP A 25 -4.54 -8.13 16.34
CA ASP A 25 -3.96 -7.08 15.49
C ASP A 25 -2.95 -6.23 16.28
N HIS A 26 -2.21 -5.37 15.56
CA HIS A 26 -1.18 -4.53 16.17
C HIS A 26 -1.43 -3.05 15.91
N ASP A 27 -1.26 -2.24 16.94
CA ASP A 27 -1.12 -0.80 16.76
C ASP A 27 0.32 -0.53 16.28
N VAL A 28 0.45 0.17 15.15
CA VAL A 28 1.74 0.49 14.54
C VAL A 28 1.88 1.96 14.23
N GLU A 29 3.11 2.47 14.30
CA GLU A 29 3.49 3.79 13.84
C GLU A 29 4.44 3.66 12.65
N THR A 30 4.17 4.35 11.55
CA THR A 30 4.97 4.27 10.33
C THR A 30 4.79 5.47 9.42
N VAL A 31 5.82 5.79 8.63
CA VAL A 31 5.74 6.74 7.52
C VAL A 31 5.66 5.97 6.20
N LEU A 32 4.55 6.15 5.49
CA LEU A 32 4.35 5.57 4.16
C LEU A 32 4.87 6.52 3.09
N HIS A 33 5.82 6.06 2.29
CA HIS A 33 6.32 6.81 1.14
C HIS A 33 5.99 6.08 -0.15
N ARG A 34 5.28 6.74 -1.05
CA ARG A 34 5.03 6.25 -2.41
C ARG A 34 6.32 6.32 -3.21
N ILE A 35 6.58 5.30 -4.03
CA ILE A 35 7.69 5.31 -4.99
C ILE A 35 7.16 5.17 -6.41
N ASP A 36 7.99 5.51 -7.39
CA ASP A 36 7.60 5.48 -8.80
C ASP A 36 7.53 4.06 -9.40
N TRP A 37 7.98 3.04 -8.66
CA TRP A 37 7.81 1.65 -9.07
C TRP A 37 6.35 1.23 -8.91
N ALA A 38 5.73 0.76 -9.99
CA ALA A 38 4.29 0.55 -10.05
C ALA A 38 3.91 -0.65 -10.91
N ASP A 39 2.81 -1.30 -10.55
CA ASP A 39 2.08 -2.17 -11.47
C ASP A 39 1.31 -1.33 -12.50
N THR A 40 0.93 -1.95 -13.62
CA THR A 40 0.03 -1.34 -14.61
C THR A 40 -1.27 -2.13 -14.67
N ILE A 41 -2.37 -1.46 -14.37
CA ILE A 41 -3.72 -2.04 -14.42
C ILE A 41 -4.39 -1.62 -15.72
N THR A 42 -4.91 -2.60 -16.45
CA THR A 42 -5.73 -2.40 -17.65
C THR A 42 -7.15 -2.86 -17.37
N ALA A 43 -8.14 -2.01 -17.64
CA ALA A 43 -9.55 -2.33 -17.43
C ALA A 43 -10.38 -2.08 -18.69
N ALA A 44 -11.41 -2.91 -18.91
CA ALA A 44 -12.41 -2.74 -19.96
C ALA A 44 -13.82 -2.75 -19.33
N PRO A 45 -14.83 -2.16 -20.01
CA PRO A 45 -16.23 -2.25 -19.57
C PRO A 45 -16.68 -3.71 -19.43
N ALA A 46 -17.61 -3.96 -18.49
CA ALA A 46 -18.18 -5.27 -18.23
C ALA A 46 -19.03 -5.80 -19.39
#